data_AF-A0A2B4R8T6-F1
#
_entry.id   AF-A0A2B4R8T6-F1
#
_cell.length_a   1.000
_cell.length_b   1.000
_cell.length_c   1.000
_cell.angle_alpha   90.00
_cell.angle_beta   90.00
_cell.angle_gamma   90.00
#
_symmetry.space_group_name_H-M   'P 1'
#
loop_
_entity.id
_entity.type
_entity.pdbx_description
1 polymer ?
#
loop_
_entity_poly.entity_id
_entity_poly.type
_entity_poly.pdbx_seq_one_letter_code
_entity_poly.pdbx_strand_id
1 'polypeptide(L)'
;MLEVPKTQSVSSKRNSSLWCPVEGAPAPYIVWRKNGVVVQNSTSVKYELLVTTENNVNYSCEVRSAEKILKREISLRIEGNLLSLSNVYEVVLK
;
A
#
# COMPACT_ATOMS: atom_id res chain seq x y z
N MET A 1 -13.30 14.33 7.97
CA MET A 1 -12.36 14.26 6.83
C MET A 1 -11.50 13.02 7.07
N LEU A 2 -11.56 12.01 6.18
CA LEU A 2 -10.75 10.79 6.34
C LEU A 2 -9.40 11.06 5.68
N GLU A 3 -8.43 11.51 6.47
CA GLU A 3 -7.05 11.62 6.00
C GLU A 3 -6.48 10.22 5.82
N VAL A 4 -6.20 9.83 4.58
CA VAL A 4 -5.50 8.56 4.31
C VAL A 4 -4.04 8.75 4.73
N PRO A 5 -3.53 7.93 5.67
CA PRO A 5 -2.17 8.08 6.13
C PRO A 5 -1.18 7.75 5.02
N LYS A 6 -0.12 8.55 4.90
CA LYS A 6 1.01 8.29 3.99
C LYS A 6 1.66 6.92 4.26
N THR A 7 1.62 6.48 5.51
CA THR A 7 2.10 5.17 5.93
C THR A 7 0.94 4.20 6.11
N GLN A 8 0.95 3.09 5.40
CA GLN A 8 -0.10 2.06 5.45
C GLN A 8 0.47 0.74 5.93
N SER A 9 -0.21 0.14 6.91
CA SER A 9 0.10 -1.21 7.38
C SER A 9 -0.57 -2.24 6.49
N VAL A 10 0.20 -3.20 5.99
CA VAL A 10 -0.28 -4.30 5.14
C VAL A 10 0.24 -5.64 5.65
N SER A 11 -0.57 -6.69 5.55
CA SER A 11 -0.17 -8.03 5.99
C SER A 11 0.64 -8.73 4.91
N SER A 12 1.82 -9.22 5.28
CA SER A 12 2.64 -10.07 4.40
C SER A 12 1.92 -11.35 3.96
N LYS A 13 2.21 -11.81 2.74
CA LYS A 13 1.76 -13.09 2.16
C LYS A 13 0.23 -13.25 2.05
N ARG A 14 -0.52 -12.14 2.13
CA ARG A 14 -1.98 -12.09 1.94
C ARG A 14 -2.35 -10.98 0.98
N ASN A 15 -3.54 -11.10 0.39
CA ASN A 15 -4.13 -10.04 -0.41
C ASN A 15 -4.38 -8.84 0.51
N SER A 16 -3.71 -7.73 0.23
CA SER A 16 -3.83 -6.48 0.98
C SER A 16 -4.26 -5.36 0.04
N SER A 17 -4.59 -4.21 0.61
CA SER A 17 -5.03 -3.06 -0.18
C SER A 17 -4.28 -1.80 0.22
N LEU A 18 -3.92 -1.00 -0.79
CA LEU A 18 -3.39 0.35 -0.63
C LEU A 18 -4.42 1.38 -1.03
N TRP A 19 -4.34 2.53 -0.38
CA TRP A 19 -5.20 3.67 -0.60
C TRP A 19 -4.36 4.85 -1.09
N CYS A 20 -4.76 5.45 -2.21
CA CYS A 20 -4.12 6.68 -2.67
C CYS A 20 -4.73 7.87 -1.91
N PRO A 21 -3.93 8.71 -1.24
CA PRO A 21 -4.42 9.89 -0.53
C PRO A 21 -4.77 10.98 -1.55
N VAL A 22 -5.96 10.88 -2.12
CA VAL A 22 -6.50 11.83 -3.09
C VAL A 22 -7.86 12.35 -2.64
N GLU A 23 -8.09 13.64 -2.88
CA GLU A 23 -9.34 14.32 -2.60
C GLU A 23 -9.94 14.82 -3.91
N GLY A 24 -11.27 14.86 -3.97
CA GLY A 24 -12.01 15.47 -5.08
C GLY A 24 -12.86 14.48 -5.89
N ALA A 25 -14.01 14.97 -6.31
CA ALA A 25 -14.81 14.41 -7.39
C ALA A 25 -14.64 15.33 -8.62
N PRO A 26 -14.55 14.80 -9.85
CA PRO A 26 -14.77 13.41 -10.29
C PRO A 26 -13.61 12.46 -9.93
N ALA A 27 -13.86 11.14 -10.03
CA ALA A 27 -12.88 10.11 -9.72
C ALA A 27 -11.58 10.35 -10.52
N PRO A 28 -10.45 10.62 -9.85
CA PRO A 28 -9.24 10.95 -10.56
C PRO A 28 -8.66 9.71 -11.24
N TYR A 29 -7.96 9.91 -12.36
CA TYR A 29 -7.23 8.84 -13.00
C TYR A 29 -5.93 8.58 -12.22
N ILE A 30 -5.82 7.41 -11.61
CA ILE A 30 -4.73 7.03 -10.71
C ILE A 30 -3.82 6.01 -11.41
N VAL A 31 -2.53 6.31 -11.43
CA VAL A 31 -1.47 5.43 -11.91
C VAL A 31 -0.70 4.90 -10.71
N TRP A 32 -0.84 3.62 -10.43
CA TRP A 32 -0.09 2.93 -9.38
C TRP A 32 1.27 2.50 -9.91
N ARG A 33 2.31 2.76 -9.13
CA ARG A 33 3.69 2.35 -9.43
C ARG A 33 4.30 1.54 -8.30
N LYS A 34 5.03 0.50 -8.69
CA LYS A 34 5.91 -0.31 -7.83
C LYS A 34 7.34 -0.05 -8.28
N ASN A 35 8.20 0.47 -7.40
CA ASN A 35 9.59 0.84 -7.71
C ASN A 35 9.73 1.73 -8.96
N GLY A 36 8.80 2.68 -9.13
CA GLY A 36 8.75 3.57 -10.30
C GLY A 36 8.13 2.96 -11.57
N VAL A 37 7.91 1.64 -11.62
CA VAL A 37 7.27 0.96 -12.76
C VAL A 37 5.76 0.99 -12.60
N VAL A 38 5.01 1.33 -13.65
CA VAL A 38 3.55 1.31 -13.64
C VAL A 38 3.05 -0.13 -13.51
N VAL A 39 2.24 -0.38 -12.48
CA VAL A 39 1.64 -1.71 -12.22
C VAL A 39 0.13 -1.72 -12.46
N GLN A 40 -0.54 -0.56 -12.35
CA GLN A 40 -1.97 -0.46 -12.63
C GLN A 40 -2.37 0.97 -12.98
N ASN A 41 -3.35 1.13 -13.87
CA ASN A 41 -4.13 2.35 -14.05
C ASN A 41 -5.55 2.10 -13.55
N SER A 42 -6.11 3.01 -12.76
CA SER A 42 -7.42 2.82 -12.12
C SER A 42 -8.10 4.16 -11.86
N THR A 43 -9.42 4.18 -11.84
CA THR A 43 -10.20 5.29 -11.27
C THR A 43 -10.55 5.06 -9.80
N SER A 44 -10.20 3.88 -9.26
CA SER A 44 -10.36 3.53 -7.86
C SER A 44 -9.16 4.02 -7.05
N VAL A 45 -9.47 4.65 -5.91
CA VAL A 45 -8.47 5.03 -4.89
C VAL A 45 -7.89 3.82 -4.15
N LYS A 46 -8.47 2.63 -4.32
CA LYS A 46 -8.04 1.37 -3.72
C LYS A 46 -7.28 0.53 -4.76
N TYR A 47 -6.08 0.08 -4.40
CA TYR A 47 -5.28 -0.88 -5.16
C TYR A 47 -5.08 -2.17 -4.37
N GLU A 48 -5.45 -3.29 -4.98
CA GLU A 48 -5.26 -4.62 -4.39
C GLU A 48 -3.92 -5.20 -4.83
N LEU A 49 -3.14 -5.67 -3.87
CA LEU A 49 -1.83 -6.24 -4.14
C LEU A 49 -1.52 -7.40 -3.22
N LEU A 50 -0.69 -8.30 -3.72
CA LEU A 50 -0.09 -9.37 -2.95
C LEU A 50 1.23 -8.87 -2.34
N VAL A 51 1.27 -8.74 -1.01
CA VAL A 51 2.46 -8.25 -0.31
C VAL A 51 3.48 -9.37 -0.26
N THR A 52 4.53 -9.27 -1.08
CA THR A 52 5.70 -10.14 -1.00
C THR A 52 6.64 -9.66 0.10
N THR A 53 7.47 -10.54 0.66
CA THR A 53 8.50 -10.20 1.67
C THR A 53 9.69 -9.46 1.06
N GLU A 54 9.50 -8.75 -0.05
CA GLU A 54 10.53 -7.92 -0.65
C GLU A 54 10.69 -6.68 0.24
N ASN A 55 11.77 -6.65 1.02
CA ASN A 55 11.97 -5.66 2.08
C ASN A 55 12.18 -4.21 1.61
N ASN A 56 12.12 -3.90 0.30
CA ASN A 56 12.46 -2.58 -0.25
C ASN A 56 11.57 -2.16 -1.43
N VAL A 57 10.28 -2.45 -1.37
CA VAL A 57 9.36 -2.02 -2.43
C VAL A 57 8.80 -0.63 -2.12
N ASN A 58 9.09 0.33 -2.98
CA ASN A 58 8.49 1.66 -2.93
C ASN A 58 7.21 1.71 -3.79
N TYR A 59 6.07 1.96 -3.16
CA TYR A 59 4.81 2.17 -3.86
C TYR A 59 4.49 3.66 -3.96
N SER A 60 4.00 4.09 -5.12
CA SER A 60 3.54 5.46 -5.30
C SER A 60 2.28 5.48 -6.16
N CYS A 61 1.38 6.42 -5.90
CA CYS A 61 0.26 6.69 -6.77
C CYS A 61 0.42 8.07 -7.43
N GLU A 62 0.15 8.14 -8.73
CA GLU A 62 0.10 9.38 -9.50
C GLU A 62 -1.34 9.67 -9.92
N VAL A 63 -1.85 10.78 -9.43
CA VAL A 63 -3.20 11.26 -9.69
C VAL A 63 -3.11 12.22 -10.87
N ARG A 64 -3.78 11.88 -11.98
CA ARG A 64 -3.90 12.76 -13.15
C ARG A 64 -5.26 13.44 -13.11
N SER A 65 -5.22 14.75 -12.87
CA SER A 65 -6.36 15.65 -13.11
C SER A 65 -6.14 16.40 -14.42
N ALA A 66 -7.20 17.00 -14.98
CA ALA A 66 -7.14 17.74 -16.23
C ALA A 66 -6.08 18.87 -16.23
N GLU A 67 -5.78 19.43 -15.05
CA GLU A 67 -4.87 20.57 -14.90
C GLU A 67 -3.48 20.18 -14.41
N LYS A 68 -3.36 19.12 -13.62
CA LYS A 68 -2.14 18.77 -12.87
C LYS A 68 -1.99 17.28 -12.64
N ILE A 69 -0.75 16.84 -12.53
CA ILE A 69 -0.39 15.49 -12.08
C ILE A 69 0.17 15.61 -10.66
N LEU A 70 -0.47 14.93 -9.70
CA LEU A 70 -0.04 14.89 -8.30
C LEU A 70 0.53 13.50 -7.99
N LYS A 71 1.82 13.42 -7.67
CA LYS A 71 2.46 12.17 -7.21
C LYS A 71 2.47 12.11 -5.69
N ARG A 72 2.08 10.97 -5.14
CA ARG A 72 2.12 10.67 -3.69
C ARG A 72 2.90 9.38 -3.46
N GLU A 73 3.95 9.47 -2.66
CA GLU A 73 4.72 8.31 -2.18
C GLU A 73 3.98 7.65 -1.03
N ILE A 74 3.87 6.32 -1.06
CA ILE A 74 3.18 5.51 -0.05
C ILE A 74 4.24 4.67 0.67
N SER A 75 4.34 4.90 1.97
CA SER A 75 5.24 4.12 2.82
C SER A 75 4.50 2.89 3.30
N LEU A 76 5.00 1.70 2.98
CA LEU A 76 4.43 0.45 3.48
C LEU A 76 5.12 0.00 4.75
N ARG A 77 4.32 -0.30 5.77
CA ARG A 77 4.76 -1.13 6.89
C ARG A 77 4.20 -2.52 6.65
N ILE A 78 5.08 -3.43 6.26
CA ILE A 78 4.71 -4.83 6.16
C ILE A 78 4.65 -5.35 7.58
N GLU A 79 3.44 -5.53 8.08
CA GLU A 79 3.21 -6.30 9.29
C GLU A 79 3.47 -7.75 8.89
N GLY A 80 4.67 -8.22 9.25
CA GLY A 80 5.03 -9.61 9.20
C GLY A 80 3.95 -10.38 9.94
N ASN A 81 3.24 -11.28 9.25
CA ASN A 81 2.34 -12.15 9.95
C ASN A 81 3.22 -13.01 10.86
N LEU A 82 3.07 -12.86 12.17
CA LEU A 82 3.68 -13.70 13.20
C LEU A 82 3.06 -15.10 13.14
N LEU A 83 3.18 -15.78 12.00
CA LEU A 83 2.81 -17.19 11.81
C LEU A 83 3.99 -17.99 11.25
N SER A 84 5.23 -17.51 11.46
CA SER A 84 6.45 -18.33 11.49
C SER A 84 7.23 -18.14 12.78
N LEU A 85 6.55 -17.90 13.90
CA LEU A 85 6.91 -18.56 15.15
C LEU A 85 5.71 -19.41 15.54
N SER A 86 5.47 -20.50 14.80
CA SER A 86 4.85 -21.65 15.44
C SER A 86 5.77 -22.02 16.62
N ASN A 87 5.37 -21.59 17.83
CA ASN A 87 5.96 -21.89 19.14
C ASN A 87 7.37 -21.33 19.46
N VAL A 88 7.52 -20.04 19.77
CA VAL A 88 8.75 -19.56 20.46
C VAL A 88 8.53 -18.55 21.61
N TYR A 89 7.30 -18.12 21.96
CA TYR A 89 7.08 -17.21 23.11
C TYR A 89 5.99 -17.60 24.13
N GLU A 90 5.38 -18.77 24.01
CA GLU A 90 4.74 -19.41 25.17
C GLU A 90 5.55 -20.67 25.52
N VAL A 91 5.91 -20.80 26.79
CA VAL A 91 6.60 -21.93 27.42
C VAL A 91 8.14 -21.95 27.32
N VAL A 92 8.79 -20.85 27.73
CA VAL A 92 9.96 -20.97 28.63
C VAL A 92 9.70 -20.11 29.85
N LEU A 93 8.92 -20.63 30.80
CA LEU A 93 9.23 -20.55 32.23
C LEU A 93 8.66 -21.81 32.89
N LYS A 94 9.55 -22.57 33.54
CA LYS A 94 9.22 -23.60 34.54
C LYS A 94 8.59 -22.96 35.77
#